data_AF-A0A2E0TJU6-F1
#
_entry.id   AF-A0A2E0TJU6-F1
#
_cell.length_a   1.000
_cell.length_b   1.000
_cell.length_c   1.000
_cell.angle_alpha   90.00
_cell.angle_beta   90.00
_cell.angle_gamma   90.00
#
_symmetry.space_group_name_H-M   'P 1'
#
loop_
_entity.id
_entity.type
_entity.pdbx_description
1 polymer ?
#
loop_
_entity_poly.entity_id
_entity_poly.type
_entity_poly.pdbx_seq_one_letter_code
_entity_poly.pdbx_strand_id
1 'polypeptide(L)'
;MHVELDPARLVARAGLGTEAQVWARSHGRFEDAWGSCDRPEWMVAMAIAAGLARPAVVAVACECIERAGRGRSLPEALHIAKSWTRGSTDGRTCWAAGFRASSEAAAERDPAVRALLQASAAAAFACDDEADAGYYASRAHAAEAVQHAAALRVDERAALSDYIRRRLSGVEVERGLLELARRATTPPPPAPEGPSTGSRPLQPVTSRTLMRLR
;
A
#
# COMPACT_ATOMS: atom_id res chain seq x y z
N MET A 1 -17.92 -0.77 24.57
CA MET A 1 -17.32 0.58 24.57
C MET A 1 -16.62 0.75 23.22
N HIS A 2 -17.29 1.34 22.23
CA HIS A 2 -16.69 1.60 20.92
C HIS A 2 -15.68 2.73 21.10
N VAL A 3 -14.39 2.44 20.94
CA VAL A 3 -13.37 3.48 20.87
C VAL A 3 -13.48 4.08 19.47
N GLU A 4 -14.24 5.16 19.36
CA GLU A 4 -14.25 6.00 18.17
C GLU A 4 -12.89 6.71 18.14
N LEU A 5 -11.99 6.25 17.26
CA LEU A 5 -10.67 6.87 17.12
C LEU A 5 -10.82 8.13 16.28
N ASP A 6 -10.21 9.22 16.76
CA ASP A 6 -10.02 10.47 16.02
C ASP A 6 -9.59 10.16 14.56
N PRO A 7 -10.32 10.64 13.53
CA PRO A 7 -10.01 10.41 12.12
C PRO A 7 -8.57 10.76 11.77
N ALA A 8 -7.98 11.77 12.42
CA ALA A 8 -6.59 12.15 12.22
C ALA A 8 -5.60 11.05 12.61
N ARG A 9 -5.93 10.30 13.68
CA ARG A 9 -5.12 9.15 14.10
C ARG A 9 -5.24 8.01 13.10
N LEU A 10 -6.43 7.75 12.56
CA LEU A 10 -6.61 6.73 11.52
C LEU A 10 -5.83 7.09 10.25
N VAL A 11 -5.88 8.35 9.82
CA VAL A 11 -5.13 8.86 8.68
C VAL A 11 -3.61 8.82 8.90
N ALA A 12 -3.14 9.17 10.10
CA ALA A 12 -1.72 9.03 10.45
C ALA A 12 -1.23 7.58 10.36
N ARG A 13 -2.06 6.61 10.75
CA ARG A 13 -1.74 5.17 10.66
C ARG A 13 -1.71 4.67 9.23
N ALA A 14 -2.42 5.33 8.32
CA ALA A 14 -2.28 5.08 6.89
C ALA A 14 -0.97 5.61 6.28
N GLY A 15 -0.05 6.15 7.10
CA GLY A 15 1.21 6.72 6.64
C GLY A 15 1.05 8.09 5.98
N LEU A 16 -0.13 8.70 6.07
CA LEU A 16 -0.41 10.00 5.49
C LEU A 16 0.13 11.15 6.36
N GLY A 17 0.71 12.15 5.69
CA GLY A 17 1.39 13.27 6.33
C GLY A 17 0.49 14.23 7.09
N THR A 18 1.10 15.25 7.69
CA THR A 18 0.43 16.24 8.56
C THR A 18 -0.74 16.95 7.87
N GLU A 19 -0.64 17.24 6.56
CA GLU A 19 -1.71 17.87 5.78
C GLU A 19 -3.00 17.04 5.83
N ALA A 20 -2.90 15.74 5.51
CA ALA A 20 -4.04 14.82 5.55
C ALA A 20 -4.61 14.68 6.96
N GLN A 21 -3.75 14.70 7.98
CA GLN A 21 -4.20 14.61 9.37
C GLN A 21 -4.97 15.87 9.79
N VAL A 22 -4.50 17.07 9.42
CA VAL A 22 -5.19 18.33 9.69
C VAL A 22 -6.53 18.38 8.98
N TRP A 23 -6.57 17.94 7.72
CA TRP A 23 -7.80 17.77 6.97
C TRP A 23 -8.77 16.81 7.67
N ALA A 24 -8.32 15.61 8.08
CA ALA A 24 -9.21 14.64 8.72
C ALA A 24 -9.81 15.15 10.04
N ARG A 25 -9.07 15.96 10.81
CA ARG A 25 -9.59 16.57 12.05
C ARG A 25 -10.76 17.52 11.81
N SER A 26 -10.86 18.16 10.65
CA SER A 26 -11.93 19.13 10.38
C SER A 26 -13.30 18.50 10.18
N HIS A 27 -13.38 17.17 10.03
CA HIS A 27 -14.62 16.44 9.72
C HIS A 27 -15.25 15.69 10.91
N GLY A 28 -14.57 15.62 12.06
CA GLY A 28 -15.10 14.99 13.29
C GLY A 28 -15.17 13.45 13.24
N ARG A 29 -15.86 12.87 12.25
CA ARG A 29 -16.00 11.42 12.04
C ARG A 29 -15.29 10.97 10.76
N PHE A 30 -14.86 9.71 10.73
CA PHE A 30 -14.15 9.16 9.56
C PHE A 30 -15.07 9.07 8.34
N GLU A 31 -16.33 8.68 8.53
CA GLU A 31 -17.34 8.62 7.46
C GLU A 31 -17.48 9.97 6.74
N ASP A 32 -17.56 11.07 7.52
CA ASP A 32 -17.68 12.43 6.98
C ASP A 32 -16.41 12.84 6.21
N ALA A 33 -15.22 12.48 6.73
CA ALA A 33 -13.96 12.71 6.04
C ALA A 33 -13.86 11.90 4.74
N TRP A 34 -14.20 10.61 4.76
CA TRP A 34 -14.19 9.76 3.56
C TRP A 34 -15.17 10.29 2.50
N GLY A 35 -16.37 10.70 2.92
CA GLY A 35 -17.41 11.28 2.07
C GLY A 35 -17.00 12.59 1.41
N SER A 36 -16.19 13.41 2.07
CA SER A 36 -15.74 14.72 1.58
C SER A 36 -14.39 14.71 0.85
N CYS A 37 -13.62 13.62 0.94
CA CYS A 37 -12.24 13.57 0.43
C CYS A 37 -12.16 13.81 -1.09
N ASP A 38 -11.43 14.83 -1.51
CA ASP A 38 -11.15 15.19 -2.92
C ASP A 38 -9.73 14.78 -3.36
N ARG A 39 -9.00 14.07 -2.50
CA ARG A 39 -7.65 13.56 -2.70
C ARG A 39 -7.69 12.05 -2.97
N PRO A 40 -7.88 11.62 -4.24
CA PRO A 40 -8.10 10.21 -4.56
C PRO A 40 -6.91 9.32 -4.17
N GLU A 41 -5.69 9.84 -4.18
CA GLU A 41 -4.48 9.14 -3.72
C GLU A 41 -4.49 8.86 -2.22
N TRP A 42 -5.06 9.75 -1.40
CA TRP A 42 -5.22 9.52 0.05
C TRP A 42 -6.23 8.41 0.31
N MET A 43 -7.31 8.38 -0.46
CA MET A 43 -8.33 7.33 -0.36
C MET A 43 -7.74 5.94 -0.64
N VAL A 44 -6.91 5.83 -1.68
CA VAL A 44 -6.22 4.58 -2.02
C VAL A 44 -5.17 4.22 -0.96
N ALA A 45 -4.39 5.18 -0.47
CA ALA A 45 -3.43 4.93 0.61
C ALA A 45 -4.10 4.41 1.89
N MET A 46 -5.24 5.00 2.28
CA MET A 46 -6.04 4.51 3.41
C MET A 46 -6.57 3.08 3.17
N ALA A 47 -7.05 2.78 1.97
CA ALA A 47 -7.50 1.44 1.62
C ALA A 47 -6.37 0.39 1.68
N ILE A 48 -5.17 0.75 1.21
CA ILE A 48 -3.98 -0.10 1.33
C ILE A 48 -3.66 -0.37 2.80
N ALA A 49 -3.57 0.68 3.62
CA ALA A 49 -3.24 0.56 5.03
C ALA A 49 -4.30 -0.21 5.84
N ALA A 50 -5.57 -0.07 5.45
CA ALA A 50 -6.68 -0.84 6.02
C ALA A 50 -6.63 -2.33 5.66
N GLY A 51 -5.73 -2.76 4.77
CA GLY A 51 -5.58 -4.15 4.39
C GLY A 51 -6.68 -4.65 3.44
N LEU A 52 -7.30 -3.77 2.66
CA LEU A 52 -8.21 -4.20 1.59
C LEU A 52 -7.45 -5.08 0.59
N ALA A 53 -8.18 -5.99 -0.07
CA ALA A 53 -7.60 -6.94 -1.01
C ALA A 53 -6.81 -6.22 -2.11
N ARG A 54 -5.51 -6.52 -2.21
CA ARG A 54 -4.58 -5.91 -3.17
C ARG A 54 -5.12 -5.90 -4.62
N PRO A 55 -5.66 -7.00 -5.17
CA PRO A 55 -6.26 -6.98 -6.51
C PRO A 55 -7.38 -5.95 -6.69
N ALA A 56 -8.23 -5.76 -5.67
CA ALA A 56 -9.33 -4.80 -5.72
C ALA A 56 -8.80 -3.34 -5.72
N VAL A 57 -7.81 -3.05 -4.87
CA VAL A 57 -7.18 -1.72 -4.80
C VAL A 57 -6.47 -1.38 -6.11
N VAL A 58 -5.69 -2.32 -6.66
CA VAL A 58 -4.98 -2.13 -7.94
C VAL A 58 -5.97 -2.00 -9.11
N ALA A 59 -7.08 -2.74 -9.11
CA ALA A 59 -8.11 -2.60 -10.13
C ALA A 59 -8.71 -1.18 -10.14
N VAL A 60 -9.03 -0.64 -8.96
CA VAL A 60 -9.51 0.74 -8.83
C VAL A 60 -8.46 1.74 -9.33
N ALA A 61 -7.19 1.56 -8.99
CA ALA A 61 -6.12 2.42 -9.49
C ALA A 61 -6.01 2.38 -11.02
N CYS A 62 -6.05 1.19 -11.63
CA CYS A 62 -6.06 1.04 -13.09
C CYS A 62 -7.23 1.77 -13.74
N GLU A 63 -8.42 1.61 -13.18
CA GLU A 63 -9.64 2.25 -13.69
C GLU A 63 -9.64 3.79 -13.51
N CYS A 64 -8.93 4.32 -12.51
CA CYS A 64 -8.65 5.76 -12.39
C CYS A 64 -7.72 6.24 -13.51
N ILE A 65 -6.67 5.48 -13.83
CA ILE A 65 -5.76 5.79 -14.95
C ILE A 65 -6.51 5.83 -16.27
N GLU A 66 -7.38 4.84 -16.54
CA GLU A 66 -8.17 4.80 -17.78
C GLU A 66 -9.11 6.00 -17.93
N ARG A 67 -9.71 6.46 -16.83
CA ARG A 67 -10.57 7.65 -16.85
C ARG A 67 -9.76 8.92 -17.13
N ALA A 68 -8.65 9.10 -16.41
CA ALA A 68 -7.80 10.26 -16.58
C ALA A 68 -7.09 10.29 -17.95
N GLY A 69 -6.77 9.13 -18.51
CA GLY A 69 -6.13 8.95 -19.82
C GLY A 69 -7.10 8.86 -20.99
N ARG A 70 -8.42 9.11 -20.81
CA ARG A 70 -9.40 9.01 -21.89
C ARG A 70 -8.99 9.85 -23.10
N GLY A 71 -9.09 9.25 -24.29
CA GLY A 71 -8.70 9.89 -25.56
C GLY A 71 -7.19 9.77 -25.87
N ARG A 72 -6.42 9.05 -25.04
CA ARG A 72 -5.01 8.74 -25.28
C ARG A 72 -4.80 7.25 -25.47
N SER A 73 -3.70 6.88 -26.13
CA SER A 73 -3.23 5.51 -26.13
C SER A 73 -2.77 5.13 -24.73
N LEU A 74 -3.27 4.02 -24.20
CA LEU A 74 -2.90 3.53 -22.88
C LEU A 74 -1.61 2.71 -22.96
N PRO A 75 -0.66 2.89 -22.03
CA PRO A 75 0.58 2.11 -22.00
C PRO A 75 0.33 0.61 -21.76
N GLU A 76 1.18 -0.24 -22.34
CA GLU A 76 1.14 -1.71 -22.15
C GLU A 76 1.10 -2.12 -20.67
N ALA A 77 1.89 -1.44 -19.83
CA ALA A 77 1.96 -1.72 -18.40
C ALA A 77 0.60 -1.66 -17.69
N LEU A 78 -0.30 -0.76 -18.11
CA LEU A 78 -1.65 -0.69 -17.58
C LEU A 78 -2.49 -1.92 -17.96
N HIS A 79 -2.37 -2.38 -19.20
CA HIS A 79 -3.08 -3.59 -19.66
C HIS A 79 -2.59 -4.83 -18.91
N ILE A 80 -1.29 -4.95 -18.68
CA ILE A 80 -0.68 -6.04 -17.91
C ILE A 80 -1.16 -6.00 -16.45
N ALA A 81 -1.15 -4.83 -15.80
CA ALA A 81 -1.67 -4.67 -14.44
C ALA A 81 -3.15 -5.06 -14.34
N LYS A 82 -3.98 -4.70 -15.34
CA LYS A 82 -5.39 -5.14 -15.40
C LYS A 82 -5.57 -6.64 -15.61
N SER A 83 -4.67 -7.30 -16.31
CA SER A 83 -4.69 -8.76 -16.45
C SER A 83 -4.32 -9.45 -15.14
N TRP A 84 -3.37 -8.87 -14.39
CA TRP A 84 -3.01 -9.35 -13.05
C TRP A 84 -4.17 -9.26 -12.06
N THR A 85 -4.94 -8.16 -12.05
CA THR A 85 -6.11 -8.05 -11.16
C THR A 85 -7.21 -9.08 -11.42
N ARG A 86 -7.15 -9.77 -12.58
CA ARG A 86 -8.04 -10.86 -12.99
C ARG A 86 -7.38 -12.24 -12.86
N GLY A 87 -6.18 -12.32 -12.27
CA GLY A 87 -5.42 -13.57 -12.11
C GLY A 87 -4.88 -14.14 -13.42
N SER A 88 -4.76 -13.33 -14.48
CA SER A 88 -4.33 -13.78 -15.81
C SER A 88 -2.84 -13.52 -16.10
N THR A 89 -2.12 -12.91 -15.17
CA THR A 89 -0.70 -12.56 -15.31
C THR A 89 -0.06 -12.55 -13.93
N ASP A 90 1.23 -12.85 -13.83
CA ASP A 90 1.98 -12.86 -12.57
C ASP A 90 2.60 -11.49 -12.23
N GLY A 91 2.95 -11.29 -10.96
CA GLY A 91 3.56 -10.05 -10.50
C GLY A 91 4.92 -9.75 -11.13
N ARG A 92 5.71 -10.77 -11.51
CA ARG A 92 7.01 -10.57 -12.16
C ARG A 92 6.87 -9.92 -13.54
N THR A 93 5.88 -10.36 -14.31
CA THR A 93 5.53 -9.77 -15.61
C THR A 93 5.08 -8.32 -15.44
N CYS A 94 4.30 -8.04 -14.39
CA CYS A 94 3.90 -6.67 -14.06
C CYS A 94 5.12 -5.81 -13.75
N TRP A 95 6.03 -6.26 -12.88
CA TRP A 95 7.26 -5.53 -12.55
C TRP A 95 8.12 -5.24 -13.77
N ALA A 96 8.32 -6.21 -14.66
CA ALA A 96 9.06 -5.99 -15.90
C ALA A 96 8.40 -4.92 -16.78
N ALA A 97 7.06 -4.92 -16.89
CA ALA A 97 6.32 -3.88 -17.61
C ALA A 97 6.42 -2.52 -16.93
N GLY A 98 6.38 -2.48 -15.59
CA GLY A 98 6.57 -1.27 -14.79
C GLY A 98 7.93 -0.62 -15.01
N PHE A 99 9.01 -1.42 -15.03
CA PHE A 99 10.35 -0.91 -15.32
C PHE A 99 10.47 -0.36 -16.74
N ARG A 100 9.87 -1.01 -17.74
CA ARG A 100 9.85 -0.49 -19.12
C ARG A 100 9.12 0.86 -19.18
N ALA A 101 7.91 0.94 -18.65
CA ALA A 101 7.11 2.16 -18.63
C ALA A 101 7.78 3.30 -17.84
N SER A 102 8.43 3.00 -16.72
CA SER A 102 9.21 3.97 -15.94
C SER A 102 10.42 4.50 -16.72
N SER A 103 11.11 3.62 -17.44
CA SER A 103 12.25 4.00 -18.28
C SER A 103 11.82 4.88 -19.46
N GLU A 104 10.69 4.55 -20.08
CA GLU A 104 10.08 5.36 -21.13
C GLU A 104 9.65 6.74 -20.60
N ALA A 105 9.02 6.77 -19.41
CA ALA A 105 8.63 8.02 -18.77
C ALA A 105 9.82 8.96 -18.49
N ALA A 106 11.00 8.40 -18.20
CA ALA A 106 12.21 9.18 -17.95
C ALA A 106 12.75 9.87 -19.23
N ALA A 107 12.48 9.29 -20.40
CA ALA A 107 12.86 9.84 -21.70
C ALA A 107 11.77 10.76 -22.31
N GLU A 108 10.53 10.64 -21.85
CA GLU A 108 9.38 11.38 -22.38
C GLU A 108 9.37 12.87 -21.99
N ARG A 109 9.08 13.72 -22.97
CA ARG A 109 9.03 15.18 -22.83
C ARG A 109 7.61 15.70 -22.67
N ASP A 110 6.61 15.05 -23.28
CA ASP A 110 5.21 15.44 -23.10
C ASP A 110 4.79 15.14 -21.64
N PRO A 111 4.42 16.16 -20.85
CA PRO A 111 4.07 15.96 -19.45
C PRO A 111 2.89 15.01 -19.23
N ALA A 112 1.91 15.00 -20.14
CA ALA A 112 0.74 14.16 -20.02
C ALA A 112 1.04 12.71 -20.42
N VAL A 113 1.85 12.48 -21.45
CA VAL A 113 2.31 11.12 -21.80
C VAL A 113 3.17 10.56 -20.68
N ARG A 114 4.12 11.36 -20.18
CA ARG A 114 4.98 11.00 -19.04
C ARG A 114 4.18 10.65 -17.79
N ALA A 115 3.19 11.46 -17.42
CA ALA A 115 2.34 11.17 -16.26
C ALA A 115 1.51 9.89 -16.44
N LEU A 116 1.04 9.61 -17.67
CA LEU A 116 0.33 8.36 -17.97
C LEU A 116 1.24 7.13 -17.88
N LEU A 117 2.49 7.24 -18.36
CA LEU A 117 3.51 6.20 -18.21
C LEU A 117 3.88 5.96 -16.75
N GLN A 118 4.08 7.03 -15.96
CA GLN A 118 4.35 6.96 -14.52
C GLN A 118 3.18 6.29 -13.77
N ALA A 119 1.94 6.70 -14.07
CA ALA A 119 0.76 6.10 -13.46
C ALA A 119 0.66 4.60 -13.77
N SER A 120 0.90 4.22 -15.03
CA SER A 120 0.85 2.83 -15.49
C SER A 120 2.00 2.00 -14.89
N ALA A 121 3.20 2.57 -14.76
CA ALA A 121 4.33 1.92 -14.11
C ALA A 121 4.05 1.65 -12.63
N ALA A 122 3.53 2.64 -11.90
CA ALA A 122 3.17 2.49 -10.50
C ALA A 122 2.05 1.46 -10.31
N ALA A 123 1.04 1.42 -11.17
CA ALA A 123 0.01 0.37 -11.13
C ALA A 123 0.61 -1.03 -11.33
N ALA A 124 1.56 -1.17 -12.26
CA ALA A 124 2.30 -2.41 -12.49
C ALA A 124 3.16 -2.83 -11.28
N PHE A 125 3.89 -1.91 -10.65
CA PHE A 125 4.66 -2.21 -9.43
C PHE A 125 3.77 -2.57 -8.23
N ALA A 126 2.53 -2.11 -8.20
CA ALA A 126 1.55 -2.48 -7.18
C ALA A 126 1.06 -3.95 -7.30
N CYS A 127 1.37 -4.64 -8.39
CA CYS A 127 0.98 -6.03 -8.66
C CYS A 127 1.99 -7.06 -8.12
N ASP A 128 2.85 -6.70 -7.17
CA ASP A 128 3.83 -7.62 -6.58
C ASP A 128 3.12 -8.72 -5.78
N ASP A 129 3.16 -9.98 -6.22
CA ASP A 129 2.56 -11.11 -5.51
C ASP A 129 3.42 -11.59 -4.32
N GLU A 130 4.73 -11.32 -4.38
CA GLU A 130 5.71 -11.81 -3.39
C GLU A 130 5.84 -10.84 -2.20
N ALA A 131 5.42 -9.57 -2.38
CA ALA A 131 5.39 -8.56 -1.32
C ALA A 131 4.42 -8.94 -0.17
N ASP A 132 4.93 -8.94 1.07
CA ASP A 132 4.08 -8.99 2.25
C ASP A 132 3.20 -7.72 2.38
N ALA A 133 2.17 -7.78 3.23
CA ALA A 133 1.22 -6.69 3.39
C ALA A 133 1.86 -5.39 3.89
N GLY A 134 2.86 -5.47 4.78
CA GLY A 134 3.58 -4.32 5.30
C GLY A 134 4.50 -3.69 4.26
N TYR A 135 5.24 -4.51 3.51
CA TYR A 135 6.09 -4.03 2.42
C TYR A 135 5.26 -3.32 1.35
N TYR A 136 4.16 -3.94 0.90
CA TYR A 136 3.23 -3.33 -0.06
C TYR A 136 2.67 -1.99 0.44
N ALA A 137 2.24 -1.94 1.71
CA ALA A 137 1.72 -0.72 2.30
C ALA A 137 2.76 0.41 2.38
N SER A 138 4.02 0.08 2.69
CA SER A 138 5.10 1.06 2.76
C SER A 138 5.43 1.70 1.41
N ARG A 139 5.28 0.94 0.31
CA ARG A 139 5.56 1.41 -1.04
C ARG A 139 4.41 2.23 -1.62
N ALA A 140 3.17 1.85 -1.30
CA ALA A 140 1.95 2.53 -1.72
C ALA A 140 1.85 2.83 -3.23
N HIS A 141 2.41 1.97 -4.09
CA HIS A 141 2.44 2.19 -5.54
C HIS A 141 1.05 2.34 -6.19
N ALA A 142 0.00 1.73 -5.64
CA ALA A 142 -1.35 1.96 -6.16
C ALA A 142 -1.86 3.39 -5.84
N ALA A 143 -1.47 3.97 -4.70
CA ALA A 143 -1.78 5.37 -4.39
C ALA A 143 -0.97 6.33 -5.28
N GLU A 144 0.31 6.04 -5.50
CA GLU A 144 1.18 6.76 -6.44
C GLU A 144 0.61 6.75 -7.87
N ALA A 145 0.11 5.59 -8.32
CA ALA A 145 -0.57 5.45 -9.61
C ALA A 145 -1.76 6.40 -9.74
N VAL A 146 -2.60 6.48 -8.71
CA VAL A 146 -3.75 7.40 -8.67
C VAL A 146 -3.31 8.86 -8.57
N GLN A 147 -2.22 9.18 -7.86
CA GLN A 147 -1.65 10.52 -7.81
C GLN A 147 -1.22 11.00 -9.20
N HIS A 148 -0.53 10.16 -9.98
CA HIS A 148 -0.15 10.49 -11.36
C HIS A 148 -1.38 10.61 -12.27
N ALA A 149 -2.38 9.74 -12.11
CA ALA A 149 -3.64 9.87 -12.85
C ALA A 149 -4.37 11.19 -12.54
N ALA A 150 -4.43 11.58 -11.27
CA ALA A 150 -5.02 12.83 -10.80
C ALA A 150 -4.24 14.08 -11.25
N ALA A 151 -2.99 13.93 -11.67
CA ALA A 151 -2.19 15.01 -12.27
C ALA A 151 -2.48 15.21 -13.76
N LEU A 152 -3.01 14.21 -14.47
CA LEU A 152 -3.39 14.33 -15.89
C LEU A 152 -4.58 15.28 -16.08
N ARG A 153 -5.53 15.25 -15.13
CA ARG A 153 -6.80 16.00 -15.19
C ARG A 153 -7.16 16.50 -13.79
N VAL A 154 -6.55 17.61 -13.41
CA VAL A 154 -6.68 18.20 -12.06
C VAL A 154 -8.13 18.59 -11.76
N ASP A 155 -8.86 19.03 -12.79
CA ASP A 155 -10.28 19.36 -12.76
C ASP A 155 -11.19 18.15 -12.49
N GLU A 156 -10.71 16.93 -12.73
CA GLU A 156 -11.47 15.68 -12.54
C GLU A 156 -11.14 14.95 -11.24
N ARG A 157 -10.35 15.53 -10.34
CA ARG A 157 -9.98 14.90 -9.05
C ARG A 157 -11.19 14.47 -8.23
N ALA A 158 -12.19 15.34 -8.10
CA ALA A 158 -13.43 15.03 -7.40
C ALA A 158 -14.17 13.83 -8.03
N ALA A 159 -14.18 13.75 -9.36
CA ALA A 159 -14.80 12.63 -10.08
C ALA A 159 -14.05 11.30 -9.86
N LEU A 160 -12.71 11.34 -9.73
CA LEU A 160 -11.92 10.18 -9.35
C LEU A 160 -12.17 9.76 -7.90
N SER A 161 -12.27 10.70 -6.96
CA SER A 161 -12.63 10.40 -5.57
C SER A 161 -14.02 9.78 -5.46
N ASP A 162 -15.02 10.33 -6.17
CA ASP A 162 -16.36 9.76 -6.25
C ASP A 162 -16.35 8.36 -6.84
N TYR A 163 -15.47 8.13 -7.83
CA TYR A 163 -15.29 6.80 -8.39
C TYR A 163 -14.77 5.80 -7.35
N ILE A 164 -13.73 6.19 -6.61
CA ILE A 164 -13.12 5.37 -5.56
C ILE A 164 -14.13 5.08 -4.46
N ARG A 165 -14.90 6.08 -3.99
CA ARG A 165 -15.95 5.89 -2.98
C ARG A 165 -16.99 4.84 -3.36
N ARG A 166 -17.34 4.74 -4.65
CA ARG A 166 -18.29 3.74 -5.15
C ARG A 166 -17.72 2.33 -5.25
N ARG A 167 -16.39 2.18 -5.23
CA ARG A 167 -15.70 0.89 -5.42
C ARG A 167 -15.01 0.38 -4.17
N LEU A 168 -14.59 1.27 -3.27
CA LEU A 168 -13.97 0.94 -2.00
C LEU A 168 -14.90 1.41 -0.87
N SER A 169 -15.33 0.49 -0.02
CA SER A 169 -16.23 0.78 1.07
C SER A 169 -15.52 1.56 2.18
N GLY A 170 -15.97 2.78 2.46
CA GLY A 170 -15.45 3.59 3.57
C GLY A 170 -15.56 2.87 4.92
N VAL A 171 -16.63 2.11 5.12
CA VAL A 171 -16.85 1.29 6.34
C VAL A 171 -15.78 0.20 6.46
N GLU A 172 -15.41 -0.44 5.36
CA GLU A 172 -14.35 -1.48 5.38
C GLU A 172 -12.98 -0.87 5.62
N VAL A 173 -12.70 0.30 5.02
CA VAL A 173 -11.47 1.06 5.25
C VAL A 173 -11.36 1.46 6.73
N GLU A 174 -12.41 2.04 7.30
CA GLU A 174 -12.45 2.45 8.71
C GLU A 174 -12.18 1.26 9.64
N ARG A 175 -12.92 0.16 9.43
CA ARG A 175 -12.73 -1.08 10.20
C ARG A 175 -11.30 -1.59 10.12
N GLY A 176 -10.70 -1.62 8.94
CA GLY A 176 -9.33 -2.07 8.75
C GLY A 176 -8.31 -1.17 9.44
N LEU A 177 -8.49 0.16 9.38
CA LEU A 177 -7.63 1.11 10.10
C LEU A 177 -7.78 0.99 11.63
N LEU A 178 -8.99 0.74 12.13
CA LEU A 178 -9.23 0.45 13.55
C LEU A 178 -8.53 -0.85 13.99
N GLU A 179 -8.58 -1.89 13.16
CA GLU A 179 -7.84 -3.14 13.42
C GLU A 179 -6.32 -2.95 13.44
N LEU A 180 -5.79 -2.19 12.48
CA LEU A 180 -4.38 -1.81 12.45
C LEU A 180 -3.97 -1.07 13.73
N ALA A 181 -4.79 -0.12 14.18
CA ALA A 181 -4.57 0.62 15.41
C ALA A 181 -4.55 -0.30 16.65
N ARG A 182 -5.48 -1.25 16.74
CA ARG A 182 -5.53 -2.25 17.83
C ARG A 182 -4.29 -3.14 17.88
N ARG A 183 -3.81 -3.60 16.72
CA ARG A 183 -2.60 -4.43 16.63
C ARG A 183 -1.37 -3.67 17.11
N ALA A 184 -1.25 -2.39 16.77
CA ALA A 184 -0.13 -1.55 17.18
C ALA A 184 -0.07 -1.27 18.69
N THR A 185 -1.19 -1.40 19.41
CA THR A 185 -1.26 -1.20 20.87
C THR A 185 -1.16 -2.50 21.66
N THR A 186 -1.17 -3.66 21.01
CA THR A 186 -1.08 -4.95 21.70
C THR A 186 0.40 -5.25 21.95
N PRO A 187 0.86 -5.39 23.22
CA PRO A 187 2.24 -5.77 23.48
C PRO A 187 2.53 -7.15 22.87
N PRO A 188 3.77 -7.41 22.41
CA PRO A 188 4.13 -8.73 21.93
C PRO A 188 3.85 -9.77 23.02
N PRO A 189 3.43 -10.99 22.67
CA PRO A 189 3.25 -12.05 23.66
C PRO A 189 4.58 -12.22 24.43
N PRO A 190 4.51 -12.51 25.74
CA PRO A 190 5.71 -12.80 26.51
C PRO A 190 6.48 -13.92 25.80
N ALA A 191 7.80 -13.74 25.69
CA ALA A 191 8.65 -14.77 25.10
C ALA A 191 8.36 -16.10 25.79
N PRO A 192 8.20 -17.22 25.04
CA PRO A 192 8.03 -18.52 25.66
C PRO A 192 9.19 -18.72 26.62
N GLU A 193 8.89 -18.98 27.89
CA GLU A 193 9.88 -19.37 28.89
C GLU A 193 10.59 -20.61 28.35
N GLY A 194 11.76 -20.39 27.75
CA GLY A 194 12.65 -21.47 27.38
C GLY A 194 13.00 -22.25 28.65
N PRO A 195 13.19 -23.58 28.56
CA PRO A 195 13.55 -24.37 29.72
C PRO A 195 14.77 -23.74 30.37
N SER A 196 14.66 -23.37 31.65
CA SER A 196 15.74 -22.87 32.48
C SER A 196 16.95 -23.79 32.32
N THR A 197 17.88 -23.42 31.45
CA THR A 197 19.19 -24.04 31.39
C THR A 197 19.89 -23.62 32.66
N GLY A 198 19.68 -24.40 33.71
CA GLY A 198 20.45 -24.31 34.94
C GLY A 198 21.92 -24.32 34.54
N SER A 199 22.59 -23.20 34.79
CA SER A 199 24.02 -23.04 34.63
C SER A 199 24.71 -24.11 35.47
N ARG A 200 25.06 -25.22 34.81
CA ARG A 200 25.90 -26.25 35.40
C ARG A 200 27.32 -25.65 35.39
N PRO A 201 27.98 -25.49 36.54
CA PRO A 201 29.34 -24.96 36.56
C PRO A 201 30.25 -25.90 35.77
N LEU A 202 31.01 -25.33 34.83
CA LEU A 202 32.07 -26.01 34.11
C LEU A 202 33.05 -26.61 35.14
N GLN A 203 33.08 -27.94 35.26
CA GLN A 203 34.14 -28.58 36.02
C GLN A 203 35.48 -28.42 35.29
N PRO A 204 36.57 -28.12 36.01
CA PRO A 204 37.88 -27.98 35.40
C PRO A 204 38.36 -29.33 34.85
N VAL A 205 38.68 -29.36 33.56
CA VAL A 205 39.30 -30.50 32.89
C VAL A 205 40.70 -30.67 33.47
N THR A 206 40.93 -31.75 34.21
CA THR A 206 42.28 -32.13 34.65
C THR A 206 43.04 -32.78 33.48
N SER A 207 44.32 -32.41 33.35
CA SER A 207 45.23 -32.66 32.22
C SER A 207 45.61 -34.13 31.95
N ARG A 208 44.65 -35.06 31.86
CA ARG A 208 44.94 -36.49 31.68
C ARG A 208 44.33 -37.16 30.44
N THR A 209 43.99 -36.37 29.42
CA THR A 209 43.57 -36.92 28.11
C THR A 209 44.36 -36.29 26.95
N LEU A 210 45.66 -36.11 27.13
CA LEU A 210 46.63 -35.83 26.07
C LEU A 210 47.57 -37.03 25.86
N MET A 211 47.01 -38.23 25.78
CA MET A 211 47.70 -39.40 25.24
C MET A 211 46.67 -40.47 24.90
N ARG A 212 46.30 -40.54 23.60
CA ARG A 212 45.82 -41.72 22.85
C ARG A 212 44.84 -41.30 21.77
N LEU A 213 45.36 -40.59 20.76
CA LEU A 213 44.88 -40.75 19.39
C LEU A 213 46.13 -40.67 18.51
N ARG A 214 46.75 -41.85 18.33
CA ARG A 214 47.48 -42.19 17.12
C ARG A 214 46.46 -42.58 16.07
#